data_AF-A0A2M7QT04-F1
#
_entry.id   AF-A0A2M7QT04-F1
#
_cell.length_a   1.000
_cell.length_b   1.000
_cell.length_c   1.000
_cell.angle_alpha   90.00
_cell.angle_beta   90.00
_cell.angle_gamma   90.00
#
_symmetry.space_group_name_H-M   'P 1'
#
loop_
_entity.id
_entity.type
_entity.pdbx_description
1 polymer ?
#
loop_
_entity_poly.entity_id
_entity_poly.type
_entity_poly.pdbx_seq_one_letter_code
_entity_poly.pdbx_strand_id
1 'polypeptide(L)'
;MKNKELKVKTDQELELSLKEFREKLRKLNFDLAEKKLKNVGEISESRKTIARILTLFRQRAKEGQVLLRKNASEGQAILNKQHGKK
;
A
#
# COMPACT_ATOMS: atom_id res chain seq x y z
N MET A 1 13.77 -1.36 -4.60
CA MET A 1 12.64 -1.26 -5.55
C MET A 1 12.22 0.17 -5.80
N LYS A 2 11.84 0.52 -7.04
CA LYS A 2 11.35 1.86 -7.41
C LYS A 2 9.82 1.94 -7.26
N ASN A 3 9.29 3.14 -6.97
CA ASN A 3 7.85 3.35 -6.76
C ASN A 3 6.99 3.03 -7.98
N LYS A 4 7.53 3.16 -9.20
CA LYS A 4 6.79 2.87 -10.44
C LYS A 4 6.46 1.39 -10.58
N GLU A 5 7.40 0.52 -10.22
CA GLU A 5 7.23 -0.94 -10.25
C GLU A 5 6.16 -1.41 -9.27
N LEU A 6 6.08 -0.79 -8.09
CA LEU A 6 5.09 -1.14 -7.07
C LEU A 6 3.66 -0.81 -7.47
N LYS A 7 3.45 0.23 -8.30
CA LYS A 7 2.11 0.65 -8.72
C LYS A 7 1.45 -0.33 -9.70
N VAL A 8 2.25 -1.03 -10.50
CA VAL A 8 1.78 -1.98 -11.52
C VAL A 8 1.33 -3.30 -10.89
N LYS A 9 1.92 -3.67 -9.75
CA LYS A 9 1.61 -4.91 -9.04
C LYS A 9 0.17 -4.94 -8.52
N THR A 10 -0.41 -6.14 -8.52
CA THR A 10 -1.72 -6.39 -7.89
C THR A 10 -1.61 -6.31 -6.36
N ASP A 11 -2.74 -6.16 -5.67
CA ASP A 11 -2.76 -6.15 -4.20
C ASP A 11 -2.18 -7.44 -3.60
N GLN A 12 -2.46 -8.60 -4.22
CA GLN A 12 -1.96 -9.90 -3.79
C GLN A 12 -0.43 -10.01 -3.93
N GLU A 13 0.12 -9.57 -5.05
CA GLU A 13 1.58 -9.54 -5.28
C GLU A 13 2.30 -8.58 -4.33
N LEU A 14 1.67 -7.45 -4.00
CA LEU A 14 2.19 -6.50 -3.02
C LEU A 14 2.17 -7.09 -1.61
N GLU A 15 1.15 -7.86 -1.26
CA GLU A 15 1.08 -8.54 0.03
C GLU A 15 2.14 -9.64 0.16
N LEU A 16 2.33 -10.43 -0.89
CA LEU A 16 3.41 -11.41 -0.96
C LEU A 16 4.78 -10.73 -0.81
N SER A 17 5.02 -9.69 -1.61
CA SER A 17 6.25 -8.89 -1.54
C SER A 17 6.46 -8.31 -0.13
N LEU A 18 5.39 -7.84 0.53
CA LEU A 18 5.47 -7.31 1.89
C LEU A 18 5.92 -8.37 2.90
N LYS A 19 5.41 -9.61 2.80
CA LYS A 19 5.82 -10.72 3.65
C LYS A 19 7.31 -11.05 3.44
N GLU A 20 7.73 -11.17 2.19
CA GLU A 20 9.13 -11.44 1.82
C GLU A 20 10.09 -10.37 2.36
N PHE A 21 9.79 -9.08 2.17
CA PHE A 21 10.64 -8.01 2.67
C PHE A 21 10.69 -7.95 4.21
N ARG A 22 9.61 -8.32 4.90
CA ARG A 22 9.62 -8.44 6.37
C ARG A 22 10.49 -9.60 6.84
N GLU A 23 10.44 -10.74 6.16
CA GLU A 23 11.34 -11.87 6.43
C GLU A 23 12.79 -11.53 6.15
N LYS A 24 13.06 -10.88 5.01
CA LYS A 24 14.40 -10.38 4.69
C LYS A 24 14.90 -9.45 5.78
N LEU A 25 14.08 -8.50 6.24
CA LEU A 25 14.46 -7.58 7.31
C LEU A 25 14.78 -8.31 8.63
N ARG A 26 14.01 -9.36 8.97
CA ARG A 26 14.30 -10.20 10.15
C ARG A 26 15.66 -10.89 10.03
N LYS A 27 15.94 -11.51 8.88
CA LYS A 27 17.24 -12.16 8.61
C LYS A 27 18.39 -11.16 8.70
N LEU A 28 18.26 -9.99 8.05
CA LEU A 28 19.28 -8.94 8.11
C LEU A 28 19.53 -8.43 9.53
N ASN A 29 18.49 -8.30 10.37
CA ASN A 29 18.65 -7.90 11.77
C ASN A 29 19.36 -8.99 12.59
N PHE A 30 19.09 -10.26 12.29
CA PHE A 30 19.80 -11.39 12.92
C PHE A 30 21.28 -11.40 12.52
N ASP A 31 21.58 -11.28 11.23
CA ASP A 31 22.96 -11.21 10.72
C ASP A 31 23.72 -9.98 11.24
N LEU A 32 23.01 -8.86 11.44
CA LEU A 32 23.56 -7.65 12.07
C LEU A 32 23.94 -7.91 13.53
N ALA A 33 23.07 -8.60 14.29
CA ALA A 33 23.35 -8.95 15.68
C ALA A 33 24.56 -9.90 15.80
N GLU A 34 24.73 -10.82 14.86
CA GLU A 34 25.90 -11.69 14.77
C GLU A 34 27.16 -11.00 14.22
N LYS A 35 27.09 -9.71 13.85
CA LYS A 35 28.16 -8.95 13.17
C LYS A 35 28.66 -9.56 11.86
N LYS A 36 27.84 -10.42 11.22
CA LYS A 36 28.15 -11.06 9.93
C LYS A 36 27.64 -10.26 8.74
N LEU A 37 26.86 -9.21 8.99
CA LEU A 37 26.26 -8.41 7.94
C LEU A 37 27.30 -7.52 7.23
N LYS A 38 27.58 -7.84 5.96
CA LYS A 38 28.50 -7.07 5.11
C LYS A 38 27.91 -5.73 4.66
N ASN A 39 26.59 -5.67 4.44
CA ASN A 39 25.92 -4.48 3.90
C ASN A 39 24.77 -4.02 4.80
N VAL A 40 25.07 -3.05 5.67
CA VAL A 40 24.07 -2.44 6.58
C VAL A 40 23.02 -1.62 5.80
N GLY A 41 23.36 -1.16 4.59
CA GLY A 41 22.45 -0.38 3.74
C GLY A 41 21.17 -1.15 3.36
N GLU A 42 21.26 -2.47 3.24
CA GLU A 42 20.11 -3.32 2.88
C GLU A 42 18.95 -3.25 3.88
N ILE A 43 19.25 -3.00 5.15
CA ILE A 43 18.23 -2.80 6.19
C ILE A 43 17.42 -1.53 5.89
N SER A 44 18.11 -0.44 5.55
CA SER A 44 17.48 0.83 5.19
C SER A 44 16.62 0.69 3.93
N GLU A 45 17.14 0.01 2.90
CA GLU A 45 16.41 -0.23 1.66
C GLU A 45 15.18 -1.12 1.84
N SER A 46 15.30 -2.18 2.64
CA SER A 46 14.20 -3.08 2.98
C SER A 46 13.10 -2.34 3.74
N ARG A 47 13.46 -1.51 4.74
CA ARG A 47 12.50 -0.65 5.45
C ARG A 47 11.80 0.34 4.52
N LYS A 48 12.53 1.01 3.63
CA LYS A 48 11.95 1.94 2.64
C LYS A 48 10.99 1.22 1.69
N THR A 49 11.32 0.00 1.27
CA THR A 49 10.45 -0.79 0.40
C THR A 49 9.15 -1.18 1.10
N ILE A 50 9.22 -1.65 2.36
CA ILE A 50 8.04 -1.92 3.19
C ILE A 50 7.17 -0.67 3.35
N ALA A 51 7.77 0.48 3.68
CA ALA A 51 7.03 1.73 3.87
C ALA A 51 6.31 2.17 2.58
N ARG A 52 6.94 2.01 1.42
CA ARG A 52 6.33 2.32 0.11
C ARG A 52 5.12 1.42 -0.18
N ILE A 53 5.24 0.10 0.06
CA ILE A 53 4.13 -0.85 -0.12
C ILE A 53 2.95 -0.49 0.80
N LEU A 54 3.21 -0.23 2.08
CA LEU A 54 2.16 0.18 3.04
C LEU A 54 1.49 1.50 2.66
N THR A 55 2.27 2.45 2.13
CA THR A 55 1.74 3.73 1.65
C THR A 55 0.81 3.52 0.45
N LEU A 56 1.18 2.64 -0.47
CA LEU A 56 0.36 2.32 -1.64
C LEU A 56 -0.97 1.68 -1.23
N PHE A 57 -0.97 0.75 -0.27
CA PHE A 57 -2.21 0.19 0.28
C PHE A 57 -3.13 1.28 0.86
N ARG A 58 -2.57 2.24 1.62
CA ARG A 58 -3.34 3.37 2.14
C ARG A 58 -3.89 4.28 1.05
N GLN A 59 -3.11 4.52 -0.01
CA GLN A 59 -3.57 5.30 -1.17
C GLN A 59 -4.76 4.64 -1.86
N ARG A 60 -4.65 3.33 -2.17
CA ARG A 60 -5.73 2.54 -2.77
C ARG A 60 -6.99 2.54 -1.90
N ALA A 61 -6.84 2.38 -0.58
CA ALA A 61 -7.98 2.44 0.35
C ALA A 61 -8.65 3.82 0.36
N LYS A 62 -7.87 4.91 0.33
CA LYS A 62 -8.41 6.29 0.32
C LYS A 62 -9.12 6.60 -1.00
N GLU A 63 -8.57 6.17 -2.14
CA GLU A 63 -9.21 6.30 -3.45
C GLU A 63 -10.57 5.58 -3.49
N GLY A 64 -10.65 4.36 -2.96
CA GLY A 64 -11.91 3.63 -2.82
C GLY A 64 -12.95 4.38 -1.97
N GLN A 65 -12.54 4.96 -0.84
CA GLN A 65 -13.43 5.77 0.00
C GLN A 65 -13.92 7.05 -0.69
N VAL A 66 -13.07 7.71 -1.48
CA VAL A 66 -13.45 8.89 -2.25
C VAL A 66 -14.46 8.53 -3.34
N LEU A 67 -14.29 7.40 -4.01
CA LEU A 67 -15.25 6.89 -5.00
C LEU A 67 -16.62 6.60 -4.38
N LEU A 68 -16.65 5.93 -3.22
CA LEU A 68 -17.89 5.66 -2.49
C LEU A 68 -18.65 6.95 -2.12
N ARG A 69 -17.92 8.00 -1.68
CA ARG A 69 -18.53 9.30 -1.34
C ARG A 69 -19.13 10.01 -2.56
N LYS A 70 -18.45 9.98 -3.71
CA LYS A 70 -18.95 10.58 -4.96
C LYS A 70 -20.22 9.90 -5.45
N ASN A 71 -20.20 8.57 -5.48
CA ASN A 71 -21.35 7.77 -5.92
C ASN A 71 -22.57 7.96 -4.99
N ALA A 72 -22.35 8.12 -3.68
CA ALA A 72 -23.42 8.41 -2.74
C ALA A 72 -24.05 9.80 -2.97
N SER A 73 -23.25 10.83 -3.25
CA SER A 73 -23.78 12.17 -3.57
C SER A 73 -24.57 12.20 -4.88
N GLU A 74 -24.12 11.44 -5.88
CA GLU A 74 -24.81 11.33 -7.17
C GLU A 74 -26.13 10.54 -7.04
N GLY A 75 -26.12 9.44 -6.28
CA GLY A 75 -27.33 8.66 -5.97
C GLY A 75 -28.40 9.46 -5.22
N GLN A 76 -27.99 10.28 -4.24
CA GLN A 76 -28.90 11.17 -3.51
C GLN A 76 -29.47 12.27 -4.43
N ALA A 77 -28.67 12.81 -5.34
CA ALA A 77 -29.12 13.83 -6.30
C ALA A 77 -30.13 13.27 -7.32
N ILE A 78 -29.98 12.02 -7.73
CA ILE A 78 -30.93 11.34 -8.63
C ILE A 78 -32.25 11.04 -7.91
N LEU A 79 -32.20 10.54 -6.66
CA LEU A 79 -33.39 10.29 -5.83
C LEU A 79 -34.15 11.58 -5.52
N ASN A 80 -33.45 12.66 -5.16
CA ASN A 80 -34.09 13.95 -4.89
C ASN A 80 -34.69 14.59 -6.17
N LYS A 81 -34.12 14.35 -7.35
CA LYS A 81 -34.73 14.72 -8.64
C LYS A 81 -35.99 13.90 -8.96
N GLN A 82 -36.06 12.64 -8.55
CA GLN A 82 -37.24 11.77 -8.76
C GLN A 82 -38.42 12.13 -7.84
N HIS A 83 -38.16 12.73 -6.67
CA HIS A 83 -39.20 13.21 -5.75
C HIS A 83 -39.54 14.70 -5.88
N GLY A 84 -38.91 15.42 -6.81
CA GLY A 84 -39.25 16.79 -7.20
C GLY A 84 -40.44 16.89 -8.16
N LYS A 85 -41.48 16.06 -7.98
CA LYS A 85 -42.80 16.30 -8.58
C LYS A 85 -43.68 17.00 -7.56
N LYS A 86 -43.70 18.33 -7.62
CA LYS A 86 -44.88 19.18 -7.42
C LYS A 86 -44.56 20.58 -7.89
#